data_AF-A0A7C5SJV3-F1
#
_entry.id   AF-A0A7C5SJV3-F1
#
_cell.length_a   1.000
_cell.length_b   1.000
_cell.length_c   1.000
_cell.angle_alpha   90.00
_cell.angle_beta   90.00
_cell.angle_gamma   90.00
#
_symmetry.space_group_name_H-M   'P 1'
#
loop_
_entity.id
_entity.type
_entity.pdbx_description
1 polymer ?
#
loop_
_entity_poly.entity_id
_entity_poly.type
_entity_poly.pdbx_seq_one_letter_code
_entity_poly.pdbx_strand_id
1 'polypeptide(L)'
;MNRLVSILPMLAFLPVAGLGPAARAPEPVRRLHFGFVIVDAGHDDPHDAATTTNYIDEVAPFCDLADIAVFSPGEVIGPRIDAMNARGVEPIIHIQAVLFDSTPDVGSLSGTRLFLRPDAEARWNTFVAANALAQRQGDLAAVYLADEPAWNGLADDQLASAAEWVQRDLPSVPSMLIEAPPTIGDLFVPTSVDWIGFDHYAVLDPSTDPAWQADLALLRTRKTRPGQRIVIVMESQWLPIYGDAGVTPEMMGGVAANYFV
;
A
#
# COMPACT_ATOMS: atom_id res chain seq x y z
N MET A 1 10.54 27.63 7.15
CA MET A 1 10.27 27.07 5.81
C MET A 1 10.48 25.60 5.95
N ASN A 2 9.39 24.86 5.96
CA ASN A 2 9.36 23.52 6.55
C ASN A 2 9.53 22.48 5.45
N ARG A 3 10.19 21.39 5.81
CA ARG A 3 10.47 20.25 4.93
C ARG A 3 9.14 19.61 4.52
N LEU A 4 8.93 19.42 3.23
CA LEU A 4 7.81 18.69 2.66
C LEU A 4 8.36 17.48 1.88
N VAL A 5 8.80 16.47 2.63
CA VAL A 5 9.11 15.15 2.08
C VAL A 5 7.92 14.26 2.40
N SER A 6 7.24 13.76 1.37
CA SER A 6 6.01 12.97 1.52
C SER A 6 6.32 11.51 1.34
N ILE A 7 6.70 10.84 2.44
CA ILE A 7 6.98 9.40 2.45
C ILE A 7 6.20 8.79 3.62
N LEU A 8 5.11 8.06 3.35
CA LEU A 8 4.40 7.31 4.38
C LEU A 8 5.07 5.93 4.50
N PRO A 9 5.24 5.37 5.71
CA PRO A 9 5.60 3.97 5.86
C PRO A 9 4.38 3.06 5.75
N MET A 10 4.62 1.85 5.25
CA MET A 10 3.64 0.77 5.20
C MET A 10 4.22 -0.48 5.88
N LEU A 11 3.45 -1.10 6.77
CA LEU A 11 3.87 -2.20 7.63
C LEU A 11 2.88 -3.36 7.55
N ALA A 12 3.33 -4.61 7.71
CA ALA A 12 2.47 -5.65 8.32
C ALA A 12 3.16 -6.98 8.68
N PHE A 13 2.81 -7.53 9.85
CA PHE A 13 1.87 -8.67 9.99
C PHE A 13 1.77 -9.17 11.44
N LEU A 14 0.64 -8.95 12.11
CA LEU A 14 0.40 -9.48 13.47
C LEU A 14 -0.09 -10.95 13.45
N PRO A 15 0.55 -11.88 14.18
CA PRO A 15 -0.02 -13.20 14.49
C PRO A 15 -0.95 -13.13 15.72
N VAL A 16 -2.13 -13.76 15.64
CA VAL A 16 -3.00 -13.94 16.81
C VAL A 16 -2.47 -15.10 17.66
N ALA A 17 -1.88 -14.79 18.81
CA ALA A 17 -1.34 -15.79 19.74
C ALA A 17 -2.45 -16.44 20.58
N GLY A 18 -2.88 -17.64 20.19
CA GLY A 18 -3.74 -18.50 21.01
C GLY A 18 -2.90 -19.29 22.03
N LEU A 19 -3.19 -19.13 23.33
CA LEU A 19 -2.54 -19.90 24.40
C LEU A 19 -3.04 -21.35 24.43
N GLY A 20 -2.20 -22.30 24.02
CA GLY A 20 -2.47 -23.74 24.07
C GLY A 20 -1.18 -24.57 24.10
N PRO A 21 -1.08 -25.63 24.92
CA PRO A 21 0.21 -26.25 25.21
C PRO A 21 0.60 -27.39 24.26
N ALA A 22 1.52 -27.12 23.35
CA ALA A 22 2.54 -28.07 22.90
C ALA A 22 3.70 -27.26 22.29
N ALA A 23 4.95 -27.57 22.64
CA ALA A 23 6.10 -26.89 22.06
C ALA A 23 6.28 -27.31 20.60
N ARG A 24 5.67 -26.56 19.67
CA ARG A 24 6.09 -26.56 18.26
C ARG A 24 7.57 -26.24 18.19
N ALA A 25 8.25 -26.75 17.16
CA ALA A 25 9.51 -26.16 16.73
C ALA A 25 9.33 -24.64 16.59
N PRO A 26 10.33 -23.81 16.92
CA PRO A 26 10.20 -22.36 16.81
C PRO A 26 9.70 -22.05 15.40
N GLU A 27 8.52 -21.45 15.29
CA GLU A 27 8.05 -21.03 13.98
C GLU A 27 9.10 -20.08 13.40
N PRO A 28 9.45 -20.21 12.11
CA PRO A 28 10.44 -19.34 11.51
C PRO A 28 10.02 -17.91 11.81
N VAL A 29 10.92 -17.14 12.43
CA VAL A 29 10.65 -15.77 12.87
C VAL A 29 10.00 -15.05 11.69
N ARG A 30 8.71 -14.72 11.83
CA ARG A 30 8.00 -13.99 10.78
C ARG A 30 8.78 -12.70 10.58
N ARG A 31 9.38 -12.54 9.40
CA ARG A 31 9.91 -11.24 9.00
C ARG A 31 8.75 -10.28 9.03
N LEU A 32 8.88 -9.28 9.88
CA LEU A 32 8.03 -8.12 9.85
C LEU A 32 8.56 -7.26 8.72
N HIS A 33 7.80 -7.18 7.63
CA HIS A 33 8.15 -6.32 6.51
C HIS A 33 7.72 -4.89 6.81
N PHE A 34 8.59 -3.95 6.47
CA PHE A 34 8.44 -2.52 6.71
C PHE A 34 8.93 -1.76 5.48
N GLY A 35 8.04 -0.95 4.91
CA GLY A 35 8.28 -0.23 3.67
C GLY A 35 7.89 1.21 3.70
N PHE A 36 8.05 1.86 2.55
CA PHE A 36 7.64 3.23 2.29
C PHE A 36 6.88 3.33 0.97
N VAL A 37 5.96 4.30 0.88
CA VAL A 37 5.25 4.67 -0.34
C VAL A 37 5.70 6.03 -0.85
N ILE A 38 5.41 6.35 -2.12
CA ILE A 38 5.91 7.52 -2.85
C ILE A 38 7.45 7.48 -3.03
N VAL A 39 8.06 6.27 -2.98
CA VAL A 39 9.52 6.08 -3.11
C VAL A 39 9.96 6.22 -4.56
N ASP A 40 9.31 5.51 -5.49
CA ASP A 40 9.54 5.66 -6.94
C ASP A 40 8.21 5.98 -7.63
N ALA A 41 7.75 7.21 -7.43
CA ALA A 41 6.45 7.67 -7.88
C ALA A 41 6.47 8.90 -8.81
N GLY A 42 7.65 9.32 -9.29
CA GLY A 42 7.76 10.47 -10.21
C GLY A 42 7.67 11.85 -9.55
N HIS A 43 7.60 11.91 -8.21
CA HIS A 43 7.60 13.13 -7.42
C HIS A 43 9.03 13.60 -7.14
N ASP A 44 9.26 14.92 -7.21
CA ASP A 44 10.53 15.58 -6.89
C ASP A 44 10.42 16.30 -5.54
N ASP A 45 11.37 16.07 -4.63
CA ASP A 45 11.49 16.82 -3.38
C ASP A 45 12.08 18.21 -3.70
N PRO A 46 11.32 19.30 -3.49
CA PRO A 46 11.80 20.66 -3.74
C PRO A 46 12.95 21.11 -2.80
N HIS A 47 13.40 20.24 -1.88
CA HIS A 47 14.55 20.47 -1.02
C HIS A 47 15.84 19.79 -1.49
N ASP A 48 15.78 18.93 -2.51
CA ASP A 48 16.97 18.29 -3.07
C ASP A 48 17.86 19.28 -3.82
N ALA A 49 19.16 18.95 -3.87
CA ALA A 49 20.15 19.73 -4.62
C ALA A 49 20.08 19.49 -6.16
N ALA A 50 19.36 18.45 -6.58
CA ALA A 50 19.13 18.07 -7.98
C ALA A 50 17.81 17.28 -8.05
N THR A 51 17.10 17.32 -9.18
CA THR A 51 15.83 16.60 -9.33
C THR A 51 16.03 15.09 -9.14
N THR A 52 15.30 14.52 -8.18
CA THR A 52 15.27 13.10 -7.84
C THR A 52 13.83 12.61 -7.97
N THR A 53 13.59 11.41 -8.50
CA THR A 53 12.22 10.85 -8.58
C THR A 53 12.12 9.40 -8.10
N ASN A 54 13.22 8.90 -7.53
CA ASN A 54 13.33 7.58 -6.92
C ASN A 54 14.24 7.71 -5.70
N TYR A 55 13.66 7.56 -4.51
CA TYR A 55 14.29 7.77 -3.20
C TYR A 55 14.84 6.48 -2.56
N ILE A 56 15.05 5.43 -3.37
CA ILE A 56 15.43 4.11 -2.84
C ILE A 56 16.76 4.11 -2.07
N ASP A 57 17.72 4.96 -2.45
CA ASP A 57 18.99 5.11 -1.72
C ASP A 57 18.81 5.70 -0.32
N GLU A 58 17.73 6.45 -0.09
CA GLU A 58 17.42 7.05 1.21
C GLU A 58 16.68 6.09 2.13
N VAL A 59 15.74 5.30 1.59
CA VAL A 59 14.87 4.42 2.41
C VAL A 59 15.46 3.02 2.63
N ALA A 60 16.23 2.47 1.69
CA ALA A 60 16.79 1.11 1.79
C ALA A 60 17.63 0.82 3.06
N PRO A 61 18.33 1.78 3.71
CA PRO A 61 19.02 1.52 4.97
C PRO A 61 18.10 1.15 6.15
N PHE A 62 16.79 1.38 6.04
CA PHE A 62 15.82 1.16 7.11
C PHE A 62 14.51 0.49 6.68
N CYS A 63 14.31 0.15 5.41
CA CYS A 63 13.13 -0.56 4.91
C CYS A 63 13.49 -1.82 4.10
N ASP A 64 12.57 -2.77 3.99
CA ASP A 64 12.68 -3.94 3.10
C ASP A 64 11.59 -4.00 2.02
N LEU A 65 10.62 -3.08 2.05
CA LEU A 65 9.63 -2.85 0.97
C LEU A 65 9.67 -1.40 0.46
N ALA A 66 9.32 -1.15 -0.80
CA ALA A 66 9.10 0.20 -1.35
C ALA A 66 8.13 0.17 -2.53
N ASP A 67 7.41 1.25 -2.82
CA ASP A 67 6.48 1.30 -3.95
C ASP A 67 7.10 1.81 -5.27
N ILE A 68 6.58 1.28 -6.38
CA ILE A 68 6.81 1.75 -7.73
C ILE A 68 5.46 2.16 -8.31
N ALA A 69 5.22 3.45 -8.49
CA ALA A 69 4.01 3.92 -9.17
C ALA A 69 4.16 3.78 -10.69
N VAL A 70 3.10 3.32 -11.34
CA VAL A 70 3.03 3.09 -12.79
C VAL A 70 1.83 3.82 -13.37
N PHE A 71 2.09 4.73 -14.31
CA PHE A 71 1.06 5.64 -14.83
C PHE A 71 0.53 5.24 -16.22
N SER A 72 1.26 4.39 -16.94
CA SER A 72 0.94 3.98 -18.30
C SER A 72 1.28 2.51 -18.57
N PRO A 73 0.52 1.83 -19.45
CA PRO A 73 0.73 0.42 -19.74
C PRO A 73 2.02 0.12 -20.51
N GLY A 74 2.67 1.13 -21.09
CA GLY A 74 3.91 1.00 -21.84
C GLY A 74 5.17 1.28 -21.03
N GLU A 75 5.06 1.63 -19.74
CA GLU A 75 6.21 1.89 -18.88
C GLU A 75 7.06 0.62 -18.67
N VAL A 76 8.35 0.74 -18.93
CA VAL A 76 9.34 -0.32 -18.69
C VAL A 76 10.00 -0.09 -17.34
N ILE A 77 9.44 -0.72 -16.30
CA ILE A 77 9.86 -0.64 -14.91
C ILE A 77 10.87 -1.72 -14.49
N GLY A 78 11.24 -2.65 -15.39
CA GLY A 78 12.28 -3.66 -15.12
C GLY A 78 13.55 -3.08 -14.45
N PRO A 79 14.15 -1.98 -14.96
CA PRO A 79 15.30 -1.34 -14.31
C PRO A 79 15.00 -0.74 -12.92
N ARG A 80 13.76 -0.33 -12.65
CA ARG A 80 13.31 0.19 -11.34
C ARG A 80 13.21 -0.95 -10.32
N ILE A 81 12.61 -2.08 -10.72
CA ILE A 81 12.58 -3.35 -9.97
C ILE A 81 14.01 -3.82 -9.65
N ASP A 82 14.89 -3.85 -10.65
CA ASP A 82 16.28 -4.27 -10.48
C ASP A 82 17.05 -3.33 -9.52
N ALA A 83 16.77 -2.03 -9.55
CA ALA A 83 17.38 -1.04 -8.65
C ALA A 83 16.94 -1.19 -7.18
N MET A 84 15.68 -1.55 -6.91
CA MET A 84 15.20 -1.83 -5.54
C MET A 84 15.79 -3.14 -5.00
N ASN A 85 15.68 -4.21 -5.78
CA ASN A 85 16.19 -5.53 -5.38
C ASN A 85 17.71 -5.54 -5.16
N ALA A 86 18.47 -4.75 -5.94
CA ALA A 86 19.92 -4.57 -5.73
C ALA A 86 20.29 -3.95 -4.36
N ARG A 87 19.32 -3.32 -3.68
CA ARG A 87 19.47 -2.72 -2.33
C ARG A 87 18.84 -3.58 -1.24
N GLY A 88 18.27 -4.74 -1.58
CA GLY A 88 17.58 -5.63 -0.64
C GLY A 88 16.16 -5.18 -0.30
N VAL A 89 15.55 -4.34 -1.14
CA VAL A 89 14.18 -3.84 -0.99
C VAL A 89 13.29 -4.50 -2.05
N GLU A 90 12.23 -5.17 -1.63
CA GLU A 90 11.28 -5.83 -2.52
C GLU A 90 10.17 -4.83 -2.96
N PRO A 91 9.96 -4.61 -4.28
CA PRO A 91 9.02 -3.61 -4.78
C PRO A 91 7.54 -4.01 -4.64
N ILE A 92 6.71 -3.04 -4.27
CA ILE A 92 5.25 -3.04 -4.38
C ILE A 92 4.88 -2.27 -5.66
N ILE A 93 4.29 -2.92 -6.66
CA ILE A 93 3.90 -2.20 -7.89
C ILE A 93 2.49 -1.59 -7.72
N HIS A 94 2.38 -0.27 -7.75
CA HIS A 94 1.10 0.44 -7.72
C HIS A 94 0.57 0.67 -9.14
N ILE A 95 -0.53 -0.02 -9.48
CA ILE A 95 -1.06 -0.13 -10.85
C ILE A 95 -2.39 0.61 -11.09
N GLN A 96 -2.86 1.42 -10.14
CA GLN A 96 -4.17 2.07 -10.22
C GLN A 96 -4.37 2.84 -11.54
N ALA A 97 -3.40 3.64 -11.97
CA ALA A 97 -3.46 4.41 -13.22
C ALA A 97 -3.29 3.55 -14.50
N VAL A 98 -2.84 2.29 -14.38
CA VAL A 98 -2.85 1.33 -15.49
C VAL A 98 -4.28 0.82 -15.73
N LEU A 99 -5.02 0.49 -14.68
CA LEU A 99 -6.32 -0.19 -14.77
C LEU A 99 -7.54 0.74 -14.72
N PHE A 100 -7.48 1.78 -13.91
CA PHE A 100 -8.60 2.66 -13.58
C PHE A 100 -8.43 4.06 -14.17
N ASP A 101 -9.52 4.81 -14.22
CA ASP A 101 -9.54 6.26 -14.43
C ASP A 101 -10.48 6.88 -13.39
N SER A 102 -10.46 8.20 -13.26
CA SER A 102 -11.35 8.92 -12.34
C SER A 102 -12.17 9.98 -13.06
N THR A 103 -13.37 10.24 -12.53
CA THR A 103 -14.20 11.39 -12.90
C THR A 103 -14.55 12.19 -11.65
N PRO A 104 -14.65 13.53 -11.72
CA PRO A 104 -15.28 14.29 -10.65
C PRO A 104 -16.68 13.75 -10.34
N ASP A 105 -16.99 13.57 -9.06
CA ASP A 105 -18.28 13.10 -8.57
C ASP A 105 -18.61 13.76 -7.23
N VAL A 106 -19.38 14.84 -7.28
CA VAL A 106 -19.75 15.64 -6.10
C VAL A 106 -20.70 14.91 -5.13
N GLY A 107 -21.18 13.71 -5.48
CA GLY A 107 -21.95 12.85 -4.59
C GLY A 107 -21.11 11.82 -3.83
N SER A 108 -19.86 11.60 -4.26
CA SER A 108 -18.88 10.75 -3.56
C SER A 108 -18.26 11.45 -2.36
N LEU A 109 -17.63 10.68 -1.46
CA LEU A 109 -16.95 11.22 -0.29
C LEU A 109 -15.62 11.90 -0.63
N SER A 110 -14.88 11.37 -1.62
CA SER A 110 -13.62 11.97 -2.09
C SER A 110 -13.82 13.16 -3.04
N GLY A 111 -15.03 13.34 -3.57
CA GLY A 111 -15.31 14.25 -4.68
C GLY A 111 -14.92 13.69 -6.06
N THR A 112 -14.46 12.44 -6.12
CA THR A 112 -14.16 11.70 -7.36
C THR A 112 -14.71 10.28 -7.34
N ARG A 113 -14.96 9.72 -8.53
CA ARG A 113 -15.34 8.33 -8.70
C ARG A 113 -14.35 7.60 -9.60
N LEU A 114 -13.72 6.57 -9.06
CA LEU A 114 -12.90 5.62 -9.82
C LEU A 114 -13.80 4.70 -10.66
N PHE A 115 -13.31 4.32 -11.84
CA PHE A 115 -13.93 3.30 -12.67
C PHE A 115 -12.89 2.54 -13.47
N LEU A 116 -13.14 1.26 -13.72
CA LEU A 116 -12.32 0.41 -14.58
C LEU A 116 -12.39 0.92 -16.01
N ARG A 117 -11.23 1.13 -16.64
CA ARG A 117 -11.16 1.66 -18.00
C ARG A 117 -11.79 0.68 -19.01
N PRO A 118 -12.47 1.16 -20.07
CA PRO A 118 -12.97 0.28 -21.13
C PRO A 118 -11.88 -0.57 -21.82
N ASP A 119 -10.62 -0.13 -21.77
CA ASP A 119 -9.45 -0.81 -22.30
C ASP A 119 -8.55 -1.44 -21.22
N ALA A 120 -9.01 -1.54 -19.97
CA ALA A 120 -8.17 -1.92 -18.82
C ALA A 120 -7.46 -3.28 -18.98
N GLU A 121 -8.13 -4.32 -19.51
CA GLU A 121 -7.48 -5.63 -19.72
C GLU A 121 -6.39 -5.54 -20.79
N ALA A 122 -6.60 -4.77 -21.85
CA ALA A 122 -5.58 -4.56 -22.88
C ALA A 122 -4.38 -3.76 -22.33
N ARG A 123 -4.63 -2.78 -21.45
CA ARG A 123 -3.59 -2.02 -20.73
C ARG A 123 -2.79 -2.92 -19.79
N TRP A 124 -3.47 -3.74 -18.99
CA TRP A 124 -2.86 -4.74 -18.11
C TRP A 124 -1.95 -5.72 -18.87
N ASN A 125 -2.50 -6.35 -19.92
CA ASN A 125 -1.75 -7.30 -20.75
C ASN A 125 -0.52 -6.65 -21.41
N THR A 126 -0.63 -5.38 -21.83
CA THR A 126 0.50 -4.61 -22.36
C THR A 126 1.57 -4.39 -21.28
N PHE A 127 1.17 -4.01 -20.07
CA PHE A 127 2.08 -3.75 -18.95
C PHE A 127 2.83 -5.00 -18.47
N VAL A 128 2.12 -6.12 -18.31
CA VAL A 128 2.69 -7.43 -17.96
C VAL A 128 3.71 -7.88 -19.02
N ALA A 129 3.38 -7.72 -20.30
CA ALA A 129 4.24 -8.11 -21.42
C ALA A 129 5.48 -7.20 -21.54
N ALA A 130 5.32 -5.88 -21.41
CA ALA A 130 6.41 -4.90 -21.50
C ALA A 130 7.50 -5.11 -20.43
N ASN A 131 7.12 -5.69 -19.28
CA ASN A 131 7.99 -5.87 -18.11
C ASN A 131 8.37 -7.32 -17.81
N ALA A 132 7.83 -8.29 -18.56
CA ALA A 132 8.01 -9.72 -18.30
C ALA A 132 7.64 -10.10 -16.85
N LEU A 133 6.55 -9.53 -16.30
CA LEU A 133 6.22 -9.68 -14.87
C LEU A 133 5.96 -11.12 -14.47
N ALA A 134 5.42 -11.96 -15.37
CA ALA A 134 5.22 -13.39 -15.13
C ALA A 134 6.53 -14.13 -14.83
N GLN A 135 7.66 -13.68 -15.38
CA GLN A 135 9.00 -14.19 -15.12
C GLN A 135 9.67 -13.56 -13.89
N ARG A 136 9.20 -12.38 -13.47
CA ARG A 136 9.72 -11.58 -12.35
C ARG A 136 8.89 -11.68 -11.07
N GLN A 137 7.95 -12.62 -10.95
CA GLN A 137 7.10 -12.74 -9.75
C GLN A 137 7.88 -12.95 -8.44
N GLY A 138 9.10 -13.50 -8.49
CA GLY A 138 9.98 -13.63 -7.33
C GLY A 138 10.77 -12.36 -6.98
N ASP A 139 10.69 -11.32 -7.81
CA ASP A 139 11.35 -10.02 -7.65
C ASP A 139 10.39 -8.97 -7.05
N LEU A 140 9.17 -9.35 -6.65
CA LEU A 140 8.06 -8.46 -6.27
C LEU A 140 7.47 -8.84 -4.92
N ALA A 141 7.24 -7.87 -4.05
CA ALA A 141 6.56 -8.07 -2.76
C ALA A 141 5.04 -8.16 -2.90
N ALA A 142 4.45 -7.26 -3.71
CA ALA A 142 3.01 -7.15 -3.90
C ALA A 142 2.64 -6.33 -5.14
N VAL A 143 1.36 -6.37 -5.51
CA VAL A 143 0.71 -5.43 -6.43
C VAL A 143 -0.34 -4.64 -5.66
N TYR A 144 -0.26 -3.31 -5.67
CA TYR A 144 -1.25 -2.40 -5.07
C TYR A 144 -2.23 -2.00 -6.17
N LEU A 145 -3.48 -2.49 -6.06
CA LEU A 145 -4.47 -2.42 -7.14
C LEU A 145 -5.21 -1.10 -7.16
N ALA A 146 -5.79 -0.74 -6.02
CA ALA A 146 -6.62 0.43 -5.86
C ALA A 146 -6.45 1.03 -4.48
N ASP A 147 -6.50 2.35 -4.45
CA ASP A 147 -6.37 3.20 -3.28
C ASP A 147 -7.74 3.81 -2.95
N GLU A 148 -8.15 3.64 -1.71
CA GLU A 148 -9.48 4.00 -1.18
C GLU A 148 -10.65 3.61 -2.12
N PRO A 149 -10.79 2.34 -2.55
CA PRO A 149 -11.74 1.97 -3.60
C PRO A 149 -13.20 2.27 -3.25
N ALA A 150 -13.64 2.07 -2.00
CA ALA A 150 -15.02 2.39 -1.59
C ALA A 150 -15.22 3.90 -1.37
N TRP A 151 -14.25 4.61 -0.78
CA TRP A 151 -14.22 6.07 -0.69
C TRP A 151 -14.37 6.76 -2.06
N ASN A 152 -13.69 6.20 -3.06
CA ASN A 152 -13.72 6.61 -4.46
C ASN A 152 -14.81 5.91 -5.28
N GLY A 153 -15.79 5.24 -4.67
CA GLY A 153 -16.98 4.70 -5.34
C GLY A 153 -16.72 3.72 -6.49
N LEU A 154 -15.61 2.97 -6.45
CA LEU A 154 -15.30 1.91 -7.41
C LEU A 154 -16.29 0.75 -7.24
N ALA A 155 -16.83 0.23 -8.34
CA ALA A 155 -17.81 -0.86 -8.28
C ALA A 155 -17.16 -2.22 -7.95
N ASP A 156 -17.84 -3.03 -7.13
CA ASP A 156 -17.40 -4.36 -6.68
C ASP A 156 -16.96 -5.28 -7.83
N ASP A 157 -17.70 -5.30 -8.93
CA ASP A 157 -17.45 -6.15 -10.10
C ASP A 157 -16.22 -5.69 -10.91
N GLN A 158 -16.00 -4.37 -10.96
CA GLN A 158 -14.82 -3.75 -11.54
C GLN A 158 -13.56 -4.04 -10.73
N LEU A 159 -13.65 -3.96 -9.40
CA LEU A 159 -12.56 -4.30 -8.50
C LEU A 159 -12.24 -5.81 -8.52
N ALA A 160 -13.27 -6.66 -8.55
CA ALA A 160 -13.11 -8.10 -8.71
C ALA A 160 -12.40 -8.46 -10.03
N SER A 161 -12.81 -7.86 -11.15
CA SER A 161 -12.20 -8.10 -12.47
C SER A 161 -10.70 -7.78 -12.47
N ALA A 162 -10.31 -6.64 -11.91
CA ALA A 162 -8.91 -6.25 -11.77
C ALA A 162 -8.10 -7.23 -10.91
N ALA A 163 -8.66 -7.67 -9.77
CA ALA A 163 -8.01 -8.61 -8.86
C ALA A 163 -7.88 -10.02 -9.45
N GLU A 164 -8.86 -10.47 -10.23
CA GLU A 164 -8.80 -11.73 -10.97
C GLU A 164 -7.71 -11.71 -12.05
N TRP A 165 -7.48 -10.60 -12.76
CA TRP A 165 -6.39 -10.50 -13.73
C TRP A 165 -5.00 -10.56 -13.06
N VAL A 166 -4.81 -9.85 -11.93
CA VAL A 166 -3.55 -9.92 -11.17
C VAL A 166 -3.31 -11.35 -10.68
N GLN A 167 -4.31 -12.02 -10.10
CA GLN A 167 -4.16 -13.41 -9.64
C GLN A 167 -3.95 -14.41 -10.78
N ARG A 168 -4.54 -14.18 -11.96
CA ARG A 168 -4.37 -15.01 -13.16
C ARG A 168 -2.93 -14.97 -13.67
N ASP A 169 -2.37 -13.77 -13.78
CA ASP A 169 -1.11 -13.54 -14.50
C ASP A 169 0.11 -13.51 -13.56
N LEU A 170 -0.08 -13.15 -12.29
CA LEU A 170 0.94 -13.10 -11.24
C LEU A 170 0.54 -13.91 -9.98
N PRO A 171 0.20 -15.23 -10.10
CA PRO A 171 -0.39 -16.03 -9.03
C PRO A 171 0.47 -16.21 -7.76
N SER A 172 1.77 -15.88 -7.78
CA SER A 172 2.61 -15.88 -6.57
C SER A 172 2.86 -14.50 -5.97
N VAL A 173 2.38 -13.43 -6.59
CA VAL A 173 2.51 -12.04 -6.09
C VAL A 173 1.20 -11.63 -5.44
N PRO A 174 1.20 -11.27 -4.14
CA PRO A 174 -0.03 -10.92 -3.45
C PRO A 174 -0.60 -9.59 -3.96
N SER A 175 -1.91 -9.55 -4.09
CA SER A 175 -2.69 -8.36 -4.44
C SER A 175 -3.12 -7.58 -3.19
N MET A 176 -3.02 -6.25 -3.21
CA MET A 176 -3.24 -5.36 -2.07
C MET A 176 -4.24 -4.24 -2.36
N LEU A 177 -5.08 -3.94 -1.36
CA LEU A 177 -5.96 -2.78 -1.27
C LEU A 177 -5.72 -2.00 0.03
N ILE A 178 -5.87 -0.69 -0.01
CA ILE A 178 -5.92 0.20 1.17
C ILE A 178 -7.22 1.01 1.08
N GLU A 179 -7.89 1.23 2.20
CA GLU A 179 -9.20 1.90 2.27
C GLU A 179 -9.20 3.06 3.26
N ALA A 180 -9.90 4.15 2.93
CA ALA A 180 -10.05 5.27 3.86
C ALA A 180 -10.89 4.85 5.10
N PRO A 181 -10.53 5.28 6.32
CA PRO A 181 -11.24 4.91 7.55
C PRO A 181 -12.77 5.05 7.50
N PRO A 182 -13.36 6.14 6.95
CA PRO A 182 -14.82 6.31 6.94
C PRO A 182 -15.59 5.27 6.11
N THR A 183 -14.93 4.56 5.18
CA THR A 183 -15.53 3.64 4.21
C THR A 183 -15.13 2.18 4.38
N ILE A 184 -14.33 1.83 5.40
CA ILE A 184 -13.99 0.43 5.71
C ILE A 184 -15.24 -0.45 5.88
N GLY A 185 -16.37 0.11 6.36
CA GLY A 185 -17.63 -0.62 6.49
C GLY A 185 -18.20 -1.11 5.16
N ASP A 186 -18.04 -0.30 4.11
CA ASP A 186 -18.57 -0.52 2.76
C ASP A 186 -17.56 -1.21 1.83
N LEU A 187 -16.29 -1.36 2.25
CA LEU A 187 -15.24 -2.05 1.49
C LEU A 187 -15.63 -3.47 1.09
N PHE A 188 -15.84 -3.66 -0.21
CA PHE A 188 -15.88 -4.97 -0.85
C PHE A 188 -14.46 -5.52 -1.03
N VAL A 189 -14.18 -6.71 -0.47
CA VAL A 189 -12.89 -7.40 -0.62
C VAL A 189 -13.07 -8.66 -1.46
N PRO A 190 -12.66 -8.68 -2.74
CA PRO A 190 -12.75 -9.87 -3.57
C PRO A 190 -12.09 -11.12 -2.97
N THR A 191 -12.68 -12.28 -3.24
CA THR A 191 -11.87 -13.47 -3.48
C THR A 191 -11.00 -13.24 -4.71
N SER A 192 -9.72 -13.59 -4.62
CA SER A 192 -8.54 -13.07 -5.35
C SER A 192 -7.69 -12.08 -4.54
N VAL A 193 -8.24 -11.02 -3.93
CA VAL A 193 -7.44 -10.04 -3.14
C VAL A 193 -6.77 -10.65 -1.90
N ASP A 194 -5.46 -10.51 -1.73
CA ASP A 194 -4.70 -11.15 -0.64
C ASP A 194 -4.54 -10.26 0.59
N TRP A 195 -4.18 -8.99 0.41
CA TRP A 195 -3.79 -8.04 1.44
C TRP A 195 -4.78 -6.87 1.48
N ILE A 196 -5.21 -6.46 2.68
CA ILE A 196 -6.11 -5.31 2.89
C ILE A 196 -5.63 -4.45 4.06
N GLY A 197 -5.66 -3.13 3.92
CA GLY A 197 -5.29 -2.18 4.97
C GLY A 197 -6.15 -0.91 4.97
N PHE A 198 -5.75 0.06 5.79
CA PHE A 198 -6.34 1.40 5.85
C PHE A 198 -5.29 2.43 6.29
N ASP A 199 -5.48 3.70 5.91
CA ASP A 199 -4.60 4.83 6.17
C ASP A 199 -5.27 5.91 7.04
N HIS A 200 -5.27 5.66 8.35
CA HIS A 200 -5.77 6.63 9.33
C HIS A 200 -4.66 7.57 9.79
N TYR A 201 -4.62 8.76 9.18
CA TYR A 201 -3.69 9.85 9.47
C TYR A 201 -3.84 10.47 10.87
N ALA A 202 -2.79 11.11 11.35
CA ALA A 202 -2.74 11.83 12.64
C ALA A 202 -2.93 10.95 13.91
N VAL A 203 -2.84 9.63 13.79
CA VAL A 203 -2.88 8.71 14.92
C VAL A 203 -1.48 8.60 15.55
N LEU A 204 -1.33 9.15 16.75
CA LEU A 204 -0.02 9.23 17.43
C LEU A 204 0.40 7.91 18.10
N ASP A 205 -0.56 7.10 18.51
CA ASP A 205 -0.36 5.81 19.15
C ASP A 205 -1.59 4.90 18.91
N PRO A 206 -1.51 3.95 17.95
CA PRO A 206 -2.63 3.04 17.64
C PRO A 206 -2.97 2.08 18.80
N SER A 207 -2.08 1.91 19.78
CA SER A 207 -2.33 1.08 20.96
C SER A 207 -3.23 1.77 22.01
N THR A 208 -3.39 3.10 21.93
CA THR A 208 -4.26 3.89 22.81
C THR A 208 -5.36 4.68 22.09
N ASP A 209 -5.32 4.79 20.75
CA ASP A 209 -6.39 5.41 19.96
C ASP A 209 -7.63 4.48 19.77
N PRO A 210 -8.81 4.86 20.29
CA PRO A 210 -10.00 4.01 20.21
C PRO A 210 -10.68 4.03 18.83
N ALA A 211 -10.44 5.04 17.99
CA ALA A 211 -10.99 5.11 16.64
C ALA A 211 -10.22 4.15 15.72
N TRP A 212 -8.89 4.26 15.72
CA TRP A 212 -8.01 3.34 14.98
C TRP A 212 -8.24 1.88 15.35
N GLN A 213 -8.46 1.57 16.64
CA GLN A 213 -8.79 0.22 17.09
C GLN A 213 -10.14 -0.27 16.59
N ALA A 214 -11.15 0.61 16.49
CA ALA A 214 -12.44 0.28 15.91
C ALA A 214 -12.32 0.02 14.39
N ASP A 215 -11.55 0.83 13.68
CA ASP A 215 -11.27 0.70 12.24
C ASP A 215 -10.54 -0.63 11.92
N LEU A 216 -9.49 -0.96 12.69
CA LEU A 216 -8.80 -2.24 12.57
C LEU A 216 -9.71 -3.42 12.88
N ALA A 217 -10.59 -3.30 13.89
CA ALA A 217 -11.57 -4.34 14.20
C ALA A 217 -12.58 -4.51 13.05
N LEU A 218 -13.04 -3.41 12.45
CA LEU A 218 -13.97 -3.40 11.32
C LEU A 218 -13.34 -4.00 10.06
N LEU A 219 -12.10 -3.60 9.70
CA LEU A 219 -11.36 -4.15 8.56
C LEU A 219 -11.17 -5.67 8.68
N ARG A 220 -10.89 -6.18 9.89
CA ARG A 220 -10.81 -7.63 10.14
C ARG A 220 -12.11 -8.37 9.80
N THR A 221 -13.28 -7.72 9.87
CA THR A 221 -14.56 -8.30 9.44
C THR A 221 -14.77 -8.27 7.92
N ARG A 222 -14.03 -7.44 7.17
CA ARG A 222 -14.12 -7.34 5.70
C ARG A 222 -13.42 -8.48 4.98
N LYS A 223 -12.56 -9.24 5.67
CA LYS A 223 -11.90 -10.43 5.12
C LYS A 223 -12.91 -11.48 4.61
N THR A 224 -12.93 -11.70 3.30
CA THR A 224 -13.74 -12.73 2.62
C THR A 224 -13.09 -14.12 2.62
N ARG A 225 -11.79 -14.24 2.90
CA ARG A 225 -11.13 -15.55 3.15
C ARG A 225 -10.17 -15.55 4.35
N PRO A 226 -10.01 -16.68 5.07
CA PRO A 226 -9.12 -16.76 6.24
C PRO A 226 -7.66 -16.37 5.94
N GLY A 227 -7.17 -16.74 4.75
CA GLY A 227 -5.80 -16.48 4.29
C GLY A 227 -5.49 -15.03 3.95
N GLN A 228 -6.49 -14.14 3.86
CA GLN A 228 -6.24 -12.71 3.68
C GLN A 228 -5.46 -12.12 4.85
N ARG A 229 -4.76 -11.03 4.56
CA ARG A 229 -3.67 -10.51 5.37
C ARG A 229 -3.93 -9.01 5.60
N ILE A 230 -3.73 -8.54 6.84
CA ILE A 230 -3.96 -7.15 7.21
C ILE A 230 -2.67 -6.34 7.01
N VAL A 231 -2.76 -5.24 6.27
CA VAL A 231 -1.74 -4.20 6.10
C VAL A 231 -2.04 -3.03 7.04
N ILE A 232 -0.99 -2.46 7.61
CA ILE A 232 -1.01 -1.34 8.54
C ILE A 232 -0.27 -0.18 7.86
N VAL A 233 -0.98 0.83 7.37
CA VAL A 233 -0.31 2.07 6.97
C VAL A 233 0.06 2.81 8.25
N MET A 234 1.30 3.25 8.33
CA MET A 234 1.86 3.90 9.52
C MET A 234 1.80 5.41 9.38
N GLU A 235 1.70 6.10 10.50
CA GLU A 235 1.99 7.53 10.55
C GLU A 235 3.49 7.74 10.77
N SER A 236 4.15 8.41 9.82
CA SER A 236 5.49 9.00 10.05
C SER A 236 5.73 10.30 9.29
N GLN A 237 4.75 10.78 8.53
CA GLN A 237 4.90 12.04 7.82
C GLN A 237 4.70 13.17 8.82
N TRP A 238 5.50 14.23 8.75
CA TRP A 238 5.13 15.46 9.45
C TRP A 238 4.39 16.39 8.49
N LEU A 239 3.12 16.66 8.79
CA LEU A 239 2.33 17.68 8.10
C LEU A 239 2.18 18.94 8.97
N PRO A 240 2.12 20.15 8.38
CA PRO A 240 1.91 21.40 9.13
C PRO A 240 0.71 21.38 10.08
N ILE A 241 -0.37 20.68 9.71
CA ILE A 241 -1.59 20.53 10.53
C ILE A 241 -1.34 19.76 11.84
N TYR A 242 -0.31 18.91 11.91
CA TYR A 242 0.08 18.24 13.16
C TYR A 242 0.76 19.19 14.14
N GLY A 243 1.34 20.30 13.64
CA GLY A 243 1.84 21.39 14.46
C GLY A 243 0.73 22.07 15.29
N ASP A 244 -0.49 22.19 14.75
CA ASP A 244 -1.64 22.73 15.48
C ASP A 244 -2.09 21.79 16.62
N ALA A 245 -1.81 20.49 16.51
CA ALA A 245 -1.99 19.49 17.56
C ALA A 245 -0.78 19.39 18.53
N GLY A 246 0.26 20.21 18.34
CA GLY A 246 1.46 20.23 19.18
C GLY A 246 2.52 19.18 18.83
N VAL A 247 2.39 18.49 17.69
CA VAL A 247 3.35 17.48 17.23
C VAL A 247 4.45 18.15 16.42
N THR A 248 5.71 17.95 16.82
CA THR A 248 6.88 18.46 16.08
C THR A 248 7.47 17.40 15.15
N PRO A 249 8.26 17.78 14.11
CA PRO A 249 8.89 16.80 13.22
C PRO A 249 9.76 15.76 13.95
N GLU A 250 10.42 16.17 15.03
CA GLU A 250 11.27 15.30 15.85
C GLU A 250 10.49 14.20 16.59
N MET A 251 9.17 14.37 16.76
CA MET A 251 8.30 13.39 17.41
C MET A 251 7.90 12.24 16.48
N MET A 252 7.98 12.42 15.15
CA MET A 252 7.44 11.44 14.19
C MET A 252 8.15 10.09 14.23
N GLY A 253 9.44 10.04 14.59
CA GLY A 253 10.14 8.77 14.82
C GLY A 253 9.57 7.98 16.01
N GLY A 254 9.05 8.66 17.02
CA GLY A 254 8.33 8.04 18.14
C GLY A 254 6.92 7.61 17.77
N VAL A 255 6.20 8.43 16.98
CA VAL A 255 4.87 8.08 16.44
C VAL A 255 4.97 6.81 15.59
N ALA A 256 5.91 6.75 14.65
CA ALA A 256 6.15 5.56 13.84
C ALA A 256 6.50 4.32 14.70
N ALA A 257 7.31 4.49 15.76
CA ALA A 257 7.65 3.40 16.66
C ALA A 257 6.41 2.81 17.39
N ASN A 258 5.34 3.57 17.59
CA ASN A 258 4.11 3.11 18.24
C ASN A 258 3.26 2.15 17.38
N TYR A 259 3.59 1.94 16.09
CA TYR A 259 2.91 0.96 15.24
C TYR A 259 3.49 -0.46 15.32
N PHE A 260 4.57 -0.67 16.09
CA PHE A 260 5.27 -1.96 16.21
C PHE A 260 4.86 -2.81 17.44
N VAL A 261 3.88 -2.35 18.26
CA VAL A 261 3.43 -3.00 19.51
C VAL A 261 2.34 -4.06 19.34
#